data_AF-A0A1B3LRH7-F1
#
_entry.id   AF-A0A1B3LRH7-F1
#
_cell.length_a   1.000
_cell.length_b   1.000
_cell.length_c   1.000
_cell.angle_alpha   90.00
_cell.angle_beta   90.00
_cell.angle_gamma   90.00
#
_symmetry.space_group_name_H-M   'P 1'
#
loop_
_entity.id
_entity.type
_entity.pdbx_description
1 polymer ?
#
loop_
_entity_poly.entity_id
_entity_poly.type
_entity_poly.pdbx_seq_one_letter_code
_entity_poly.pdbx_strand_id
1 'polypeptide(L)'
;MNNDIDQLPEQAQRRTLMTPAFRIATAAALALTLAACGQPEQDATIGQKLDTAIAATEKKADELGERAEATADRAQANAAEATRDARVSAGETTAQMGDFIDDAAITAAVSARLAGDPDLSAIKIDVDTRDGKVTLSGPAPSEAARARAAELAISVKGVLGIDNQLVVTSS
;
A
#
# COMPACT_ATOMS: atom_id res chain seq x y z
N MET A 1 13.89 37.79 30.37
CA MET A 1 15.21 37.32 30.85
C MET A 1 15.24 35.80 30.64
N ASN A 2 15.23 35.35 29.39
CA ASN A 2 16.36 35.27 28.46
C ASN A 2 17.41 34.29 28.97
N ASN A 3 17.47 33.15 28.30
CA ASN A 3 18.72 32.43 28.13
C ASN A 3 18.89 32.13 26.64
N ASP A 4 19.14 33.21 25.90
CA ASP A 4 19.87 33.18 24.63
C ASP A 4 21.35 33.23 24.98
N ILE A 5 22.07 32.15 24.73
CA ILE A 5 23.51 32.18 24.49
C ILE A 5 23.71 31.30 23.26
N ASP A 6 23.80 31.99 22.13
CA ASP A 6 24.92 31.95 21.16
C ASP A 6 25.46 30.57 20.74
N GLN A 7 25.77 30.31 19.47
CA GLN A 7 25.77 31.09 18.24
C GLN A 7 26.17 30.11 17.13
N LEU A 8 25.33 30.01 16.10
CA LEU A 8 25.65 30.12 14.66
C LEU A 8 26.88 29.33 14.09
N PRO A 9 27.22 29.48 12.81
CA PRO A 9 26.52 28.88 11.67
C PRO A 9 27.52 28.17 10.73
N GLU A 10 27.20 27.04 10.09
CA GLU A 10 28.07 26.61 9.00
C GLU A 10 27.39 25.84 7.87
N GLN A 11 27.56 26.42 6.70
CA GLN A 11 27.47 25.86 5.35
C GLN A 11 26.06 25.79 4.75
N ALA A 12 25.58 26.92 4.22
CA ALA A 12 25.93 27.39 2.87
C ALA A 12 25.49 26.42 1.77
N GLN A 13 24.26 26.64 1.30
CA GLN A 13 24.01 27.02 -0.09
C GLN A 13 24.95 26.38 -1.13
N ARG A 14 24.62 25.15 -1.53
CA ARG A 14 24.78 24.76 -2.93
C ARG A 14 23.40 24.55 -3.55
N ARG A 15 22.90 25.67 -4.07
CA ARG A 15 22.01 25.68 -5.23
C ARG A 15 22.74 24.92 -6.33
N THR A 16 22.40 23.66 -6.54
CA THR A 16 22.73 22.95 -7.76
C THR A 16 21.41 22.56 -8.39
N LEU A 17 20.94 23.47 -9.25
CA LEU A 17 20.23 23.11 -10.46
C LEU A 17 20.83 21.81 -11.03
N MET A 18 20.02 20.78 -11.20
CA MET A 18 20.05 19.83 -12.32
C MET A 18 19.20 18.60 -11.99
N THR A 19 17.91 18.66 -12.31
CA THR A 19 17.29 17.59 -13.11
C THR A 19 17.59 17.94 -14.57
N PRO A 20 17.92 16.99 -15.48
CA PRO A 20 17.04 15.87 -15.78
C PRO A 20 17.75 14.53 -16.10
N ALA A 21 16.94 13.49 -16.29
CA ALA A 21 17.24 12.29 -17.06
C ALA A 21 18.25 11.31 -16.46
N PHE A 22 17.83 10.53 -15.46
CA PHE A 22 18.28 9.15 -15.35
C PHE A 22 17.18 8.36 -14.65
N ARG A 23 17.04 7.07 -15.03
CA ARG A 23 15.99 6.10 -14.62
C ARG A 23 14.76 6.22 -15.53
N ILE A 24 14.56 5.35 -16.52
CA ILE A 24 14.44 3.89 -16.39
C ILE A 24 15.03 3.22 -17.66
N ALA A 25 16.03 2.35 -17.49
CA ALA A 25 16.37 1.33 -18.48
C ALA A 25 16.01 -0.03 -17.86
N THR A 26 14.90 -0.60 -18.31
CA THR A 26 14.51 -1.98 -18.03
C THR A 26 15.46 -2.94 -18.73
N ALA A 27 16.24 -3.70 -17.97
CA ALA A 27 16.84 -4.96 -18.42
C ALA A 27 17.31 -5.77 -17.20
N ALA A 28 16.39 -6.46 -16.53
CA ALA A 28 16.77 -7.59 -15.69
C ALA A 28 17.03 -8.79 -16.59
N ALA A 29 18.23 -8.85 -17.17
CA ALA A 29 18.73 -10.08 -17.76
C ALA A 29 19.06 -11.05 -16.62
N LEU A 30 18.26 -12.12 -16.49
CA LEU A 30 18.69 -13.32 -15.78
C LEU A 30 19.95 -13.84 -16.46
N ALA A 31 21.10 -13.61 -15.85
CA ALA A 31 22.32 -14.35 -16.15
C ALA A 31 22.87 -14.89 -14.84
N LEU A 32 22.59 -16.17 -14.59
CA LEU A 32 23.21 -16.98 -13.56
C LEU A 32 24.68 -17.23 -13.97
N THR A 33 25.56 -16.26 -13.76
CA THR A 33 26.98 -16.40 -14.11
C THR A 33 27.72 -17.04 -12.95
N LEU A 34 27.61 -18.37 -12.87
CA LEU A 34 28.55 -19.21 -12.15
C LEU A 34 29.78 -19.43 -13.05
N ALA A 35 30.72 -18.49 -13.02
CA ALA A 35 31.98 -18.65 -13.72
C ALA A 35 33.12 -18.17 -12.84
N ALA A 36 33.81 -19.18 -12.31
CA ALA A 36 35.20 -19.17 -11.90
C ALA A 36 36.05 -18.05 -12.50
N CYS A 37 36.80 -17.37 -11.64
CA CYS A 37 38.12 -16.77 -11.89
C CYS A 37 38.83 -16.74 -10.52
N GLY A 38 40.11 -17.07 -10.36
CA GLY A 38 41.19 -17.38 -11.28
C GLY A 38 42.46 -17.62 -10.45
N GLN A 39 43.39 -18.43 -10.96
CA GLN A 39 44.69 -18.75 -10.34
C GLN A 39 45.64 -17.54 -10.34
N PRO A 40 46.69 -17.54 -9.50
CA PRO A 40 48.02 -17.80 -10.08
C PRO A 40 49.02 -18.64 -9.23
N GLU A 41 49.83 -19.41 -9.96
CA GLU A 41 51.31 -19.54 -9.87
C GLU A 41 52.03 -20.47 -8.84
N GLN A 42 52.87 -21.34 -9.43
CA GLN A 42 54.24 -21.77 -9.07
C GLN A 42 54.51 -22.96 -8.11
N ASP A 43 55.29 -23.88 -8.69
CA ASP A 43 56.17 -24.93 -8.19
C ASP A 43 56.15 -25.27 -6.70
N ALA A 44 55.43 -26.34 -6.36
CA ALA A 44 55.86 -27.23 -5.29
C ALA A 44 55.44 -28.66 -5.63
N THR A 45 56.34 -29.60 -5.39
CA THR A 45 56.22 -31.03 -5.69
C THR A 45 55.00 -31.66 -5.03
N ILE A 46 54.41 -32.61 -5.76
CA ILE A 46 53.06 -33.18 -5.61
C ILE A 46 52.76 -33.76 -4.20
N GLY A 47 53.77 -34.02 -3.38
CA GLY A 47 53.60 -34.55 -2.02
C GLY A 47 53.21 -33.52 -0.95
N GLN A 48 53.58 -32.25 -1.07
CA GLN A 48 53.41 -31.25 0.00
C GLN A 48 52.09 -30.48 -0.07
N LYS A 49 51.41 -30.51 -1.23
CA LYS A 49 50.16 -29.77 -1.47
C LYS A 49 48.91 -30.52 -0.99
N LEU A 50 48.97 -31.85 -0.82
CA LEU A 50 47.83 -32.64 -0.36
C LEU A 50 47.57 -32.45 1.15
N ASP A 51 48.63 -32.47 1.96
CA ASP A 51 48.51 -32.32 3.42
C ASP A 51 48.08 -30.91 3.83
N THR A 52 48.50 -29.89 3.06
CA THR A 52 48.14 -28.48 3.31
C THR A 52 46.69 -28.18 2.91
N ALA A 53 46.17 -28.86 1.88
CA ALA A 53 44.77 -28.71 1.46
C ALA A 53 43.79 -29.32 2.46
N ILE A 54 44.16 -30.41 3.15
CA ILE A 54 43.30 -31.06 4.14
C ILE A 54 43.28 -30.26 5.45
N ALA A 55 44.42 -29.76 5.92
CA ALA A 55 44.48 -28.92 7.13
C ALA A 55 43.81 -27.53 6.96
N ALA A 56 43.82 -26.96 5.76
CA ALA A 56 43.10 -25.72 5.45
C ALA A 56 41.58 -25.94 5.28
N THR A 57 41.15 -27.17 5.02
CA THR A 57 39.74 -27.56 4.89
C THR A 57 39.14 -27.89 6.26
N GLU A 58 39.91 -28.48 7.17
CA GLU A 58 39.48 -28.75 8.55
C GLU A 58 39.23 -27.45 9.34
N LYS A 59 40.05 -26.41 9.17
CA LYS A 59 39.86 -25.13 9.87
C LYS A 59 38.79 -24.21 9.28
N LYS A 60 38.29 -24.50 8.08
CA LYS A 60 37.21 -23.73 7.42
C LYS A 60 35.87 -24.46 7.41
N ALA A 61 35.83 -25.77 7.71
CA ALA A 61 34.58 -26.51 7.86
C ALA A 61 33.83 -26.12 9.15
N ASP A 62 34.54 -25.91 10.27
CA ASP A 62 33.93 -25.45 11.52
C ASP A 62 33.39 -24.01 11.43
N GLU A 63 34.08 -23.10 10.72
CA GLU A 63 33.60 -21.71 10.50
C GLU A 63 32.48 -21.60 9.44
N LEU A 64 32.29 -22.64 8.62
CA LEU A 64 31.18 -22.73 7.65
C LEU A 64 29.90 -23.31 8.27
N GLY A 65 30.01 -24.08 9.36
CA GLY A 65 28.85 -24.59 10.11
C GLY A 65 28.01 -23.48 10.74
N GLU A 66 28.65 -22.50 11.41
CA GLU A 66 27.93 -21.42 12.12
C GLU A 66 27.40 -20.29 11.20
N ARG A 67 27.90 -20.18 9.96
CA ARG A 67 27.46 -19.13 9.01
C ARG A 67 26.45 -19.62 7.96
N ALA A 68 26.34 -20.94 7.77
CA ALA A 68 25.35 -21.53 6.87
C ALA A 68 23.94 -21.57 7.49
N GLU A 69 23.81 -21.78 8.80
CA GLU A 69 22.51 -21.77 9.50
C GLU A 69 21.96 -20.33 9.63
N ALA A 70 22.83 -19.39 9.98
CA ALA A 70 22.47 -17.98 10.16
C ALA A 70 22.10 -17.23 8.86
N THR A 71 22.32 -17.82 7.69
CA THR A 71 21.92 -17.28 6.38
C THR A 71 20.69 -17.97 5.81
N ALA A 72 20.45 -19.25 6.11
CA ALA A 72 19.20 -19.94 5.78
C ALA A 72 18.00 -19.43 6.60
N ASP A 73 18.18 -19.21 7.90
CA ASP A 73 17.13 -18.67 8.78
C ASP A 73 16.76 -17.22 8.41
N ARG A 74 17.75 -16.40 8.03
CA ARG A 74 17.52 -15.03 7.56
C ARG A 74 16.87 -14.99 6.17
N ALA A 75 17.19 -15.92 5.28
CA ALA A 75 16.54 -16.03 3.98
C ALA A 75 15.06 -16.43 4.12
N GLN A 76 14.73 -17.33 5.05
CA GLN A 76 13.33 -17.69 5.34
C GLN A 76 12.57 -16.59 6.07
N ALA A 77 13.21 -15.83 6.97
CA ALA A 77 12.61 -14.67 7.61
C ALA A 77 12.20 -13.58 6.60
N ASN A 78 13.12 -13.21 5.70
CA ASN A 78 12.86 -12.20 4.68
C ASN A 78 11.85 -12.66 3.61
N ALA A 79 11.84 -13.97 3.27
CA ALA A 79 10.86 -14.53 2.35
C ALA A 79 9.45 -14.64 2.96
N ALA A 80 9.36 -14.94 4.27
CA ALA A 80 8.09 -14.98 5.00
C ALA A 80 7.50 -13.59 5.19
N GLU A 81 8.33 -12.57 5.43
CA GLU A 81 7.91 -11.17 5.56
C GLU A 81 7.39 -10.62 4.23
N ALA A 82 8.14 -10.79 3.13
CA ALA A 82 7.69 -10.39 1.80
C ALA A 82 6.37 -11.06 1.37
N THR A 83 6.14 -12.32 1.78
CA THR A 83 4.88 -13.02 1.50
C THR A 83 3.72 -12.50 2.37
N ARG A 84 3.97 -12.05 3.61
CA ARG A 84 2.94 -11.44 4.45
C ARG A 84 2.51 -10.09 3.90
N ASP A 85 3.46 -9.24 3.53
CA ASP A 85 3.16 -7.89 3.01
C ASP A 85 2.37 -7.97 1.69
N ALA A 86 2.73 -8.91 0.81
CA ALA A 86 1.98 -9.17 -0.41
C ALA A 86 0.55 -9.69 -0.13
N ARG A 87 0.33 -10.49 0.91
CA ARG A 87 -1.00 -10.98 1.29
C ARG A 87 -1.84 -9.92 1.98
N VAL A 88 -1.25 -9.10 2.84
CA VAL A 88 -1.94 -7.99 3.52
C VAL A 88 -2.41 -6.99 2.48
N SER A 89 -1.51 -6.52 1.60
CA SER A 89 -1.87 -5.57 0.53
C SER A 89 -2.92 -6.12 -0.45
N ALA A 90 -2.82 -7.40 -0.84
CA ALA A 90 -3.83 -8.05 -1.68
C ALA A 90 -5.20 -8.15 -0.97
N GLY A 91 -5.19 -8.46 0.34
CA GLY A 91 -6.40 -8.52 1.17
C GLY A 91 -7.07 -7.16 1.32
N GLU A 92 -6.29 -6.11 1.63
CA GLU A 92 -6.76 -4.72 1.74
C GLU A 92 -7.36 -4.23 0.42
N THR A 93 -6.69 -4.49 -0.71
CA THR A 93 -7.21 -4.13 -2.04
C THR A 93 -8.54 -4.84 -2.32
N THR A 94 -8.64 -6.12 -1.98
CA THR A 94 -9.87 -6.91 -2.18
C THR A 94 -11.01 -6.41 -1.29
N ALA A 95 -10.73 -6.09 -0.03
CA ALA A 95 -11.71 -5.53 0.89
C ALA A 95 -12.22 -4.18 0.39
N GLN A 96 -11.30 -3.28 0.00
CA GLN A 96 -11.64 -1.97 -0.52
C GLN A 96 -12.50 -2.06 -1.80
N MET A 97 -12.19 -3.00 -2.70
CA MET A 97 -13.03 -3.27 -3.88
C MET A 97 -14.43 -3.78 -3.50
N GLY A 98 -14.53 -4.61 -2.46
CA GLY A 98 -15.81 -5.06 -1.90
C GLY A 98 -16.64 -3.88 -1.41
N ASP A 99 -16.05 -3.01 -0.61
CA ASP A 99 -16.71 -1.82 -0.06
C ASP A 99 -17.21 -0.89 -1.18
N PHE A 100 -16.42 -0.65 -2.23
CA PHE A 100 -16.86 0.14 -3.38
C PHE A 100 -18.06 -0.47 -4.12
N ILE A 101 -18.11 -1.80 -4.26
CA ILE A 101 -19.23 -2.49 -4.91
C ILE A 101 -20.49 -2.40 -4.04
N ASP A 102 -20.34 -2.62 -2.73
CA ASP A 102 -21.42 -2.52 -1.77
C ASP A 102 -21.99 -1.09 -1.72
N ASP A 103 -21.13 -0.07 -1.68
CA ASP A 103 -21.51 1.35 -1.73
C ASP A 103 -22.26 1.71 -3.02
N ALA A 104 -21.81 1.19 -4.16
CA ALA A 104 -22.48 1.40 -5.44
C ALA A 104 -23.88 0.75 -5.45
N ALA A 105 -24.01 -0.44 -4.88
CA ALA A 105 -25.30 -1.13 -4.74
C ALA A 105 -26.24 -0.38 -3.79
N ILE A 106 -25.74 0.12 -2.66
CA ILE A 106 -26.50 0.96 -1.72
C ILE A 106 -26.97 2.23 -2.44
N THR A 107 -26.08 2.93 -3.13
CA THR A 107 -26.39 4.15 -3.88
C THR A 107 -27.51 3.92 -4.89
N ALA A 108 -27.41 2.84 -5.67
CA ALA A 108 -28.43 2.46 -6.65
C ALA A 108 -29.77 2.14 -5.99
N ALA A 109 -29.76 1.40 -4.88
CA ALA A 109 -30.98 1.05 -4.15
C ALA A 109 -31.66 2.28 -3.53
N VAL A 110 -30.90 3.19 -2.91
CA VAL A 110 -31.43 4.46 -2.38
C VAL A 110 -32.01 5.29 -3.51
N SER A 111 -31.27 5.47 -4.60
CA SER A 111 -31.72 6.25 -5.77
C SER A 111 -33.01 5.69 -6.35
N ALA A 112 -33.12 4.36 -6.48
CA ALA A 112 -34.34 3.71 -6.97
C ALA A 112 -35.53 3.94 -6.03
N ARG A 113 -35.33 3.92 -4.72
CA ARG A 113 -36.39 4.19 -3.75
C ARG A 113 -36.87 5.65 -3.78
N LEU A 114 -35.96 6.60 -3.91
CA LEU A 114 -36.30 8.01 -4.05
C LEU A 114 -37.06 8.26 -5.36
N ALA A 115 -36.61 7.64 -6.47
CA ALA A 115 -37.27 7.74 -7.76
C ALA A 115 -38.65 7.07 -7.79
N GLY A 116 -38.89 6.07 -6.94
CA GLY A 116 -40.19 5.41 -6.79
C GLY A 116 -41.19 6.17 -5.91
N ASP A 117 -40.76 7.22 -5.22
CA ASP A 117 -41.62 8.01 -4.34
C ASP A 117 -42.25 9.19 -5.10
N PRO A 118 -43.59 9.33 -5.12
CA PRO A 118 -44.26 10.34 -5.93
C PRO A 118 -43.93 11.79 -5.52
N ASP A 119 -43.55 12.02 -4.26
CA ASP A 119 -43.20 13.35 -3.77
C ASP A 119 -41.74 13.72 -4.07
N LEU A 120 -40.90 12.74 -4.42
CA LEU A 120 -39.47 12.90 -4.61
C LEU A 120 -39.00 12.60 -6.05
N SER A 121 -39.78 11.85 -6.83
CA SER A 121 -39.41 11.39 -8.17
C SER A 121 -39.18 12.51 -9.19
N ALA A 122 -39.80 13.68 -8.98
CA ALA A 122 -39.65 14.85 -9.83
C ALA A 122 -38.44 15.72 -9.46
N ILE A 123 -37.76 15.42 -8.35
CA ILE A 123 -36.66 16.20 -7.80
C ILE A 123 -35.34 15.55 -8.19
N LYS A 124 -34.38 16.36 -8.62
CA LYS A 124 -32.98 15.91 -8.74
C LYS A 124 -32.33 15.85 -7.36
N ILE A 125 -32.38 14.68 -6.74
CA ILE A 125 -31.60 14.38 -5.54
C ILE A 125 -30.38 13.57 -5.95
N ASP A 126 -29.20 14.05 -5.60
CA ASP A 126 -27.94 13.36 -5.78
C ASP A 126 -27.65 12.50 -4.54
N VAL A 127 -27.26 11.25 -4.78
CA VAL A 127 -26.95 10.26 -3.75
C VAL A 127 -25.50 9.82 -3.91
N ASP A 128 -24.68 10.00 -2.88
CA ASP A 128 -23.33 9.45 -2.79
C ASP A 128 -23.24 8.54 -1.57
N THR A 129 -22.53 7.41 -1.69
CA THR A 129 -22.30 6.49 -0.58
C THR A 129 -20.81 6.22 -0.43
N ARG A 130 -20.32 6.28 0.81
CA ARG A 130 -18.94 5.97 1.19
C ARG A 130 -18.92 5.17 2.49
N ASP A 131 -18.33 3.99 2.45
CA ASP A 131 -18.20 3.10 3.60
C ASP A 131 -19.56 2.91 4.32
N GLY A 132 -20.63 2.69 3.53
CA GLY A 132 -22.01 2.54 4.00
C GLY A 132 -22.67 3.82 4.53
N LYS A 133 -22.03 4.98 4.48
CA LYS A 133 -22.63 6.28 4.85
C LYS A 133 -23.17 6.96 3.60
N VAL A 134 -24.46 7.26 3.60
CA VAL A 134 -25.16 7.88 2.47
C VAL A 134 -25.24 9.38 2.67
N THR A 135 -24.88 10.15 1.65
CA THR A 135 -25.08 11.61 1.60
C THR A 135 -26.18 11.93 0.59
N LEU A 136 -27.20 12.64 1.03
CA LEU A 136 -28.29 13.14 0.19
C LEU A 136 -28.10 14.64 -0.05
N SER A 137 -28.04 15.06 -1.31
CA SER A 137 -27.86 16.46 -1.67
C SER A 137 -28.78 16.88 -2.81
N GLY A 138 -29.13 18.17 -2.87
CA GLY A 138 -30.09 18.72 -3.83
C GLY A 138 -31.23 19.51 -3.18
N PRO A 139 -32.17 20.03 -3.98
CA PRO A 139 -33.34 20.75 -3.47
C PRO A 139 -34.37 19.79 -2.87
N ALA A 140 -35.17 20.27 -1.92
CA ALA A 140 -36.36 19.60 -1.43
C ALA A 140 -37.53 20.61 -1.39
N PRO A 141 -38.74 20.24 -1.86
CA PRO A 141 -39.88 21.15 -1.93
C PRO A 141 -40.45 21.50 -0.55
N SER A 142 -40.21 20.66 0.47
CA SER A 142 -40.67 20.89 1.83
C SER A 142 -39.78 20.17 2.85
N GLU A 143 -39.89 20.57 4.11
CA GLU A 143 -39.30 19.84 5.24
C GLU A 143 -39.80 18.38 5.32
N ALA A 144 -41.07 18.14 4.99
CA ALA A 144 -41.62 16.80 4.95
C ALA A 144 -40.96 15.92 3.87
N ALA A 145 -40.72 16.48 2.68
CA ALA A 145 -39.99 15.80 1.61
C ALA A 145 -38.54 15.50 2.03
N ARG A 146 -37.86 16.46 2.68
CA ARG A 146 -36.51 16.25 3.22
C ARG A 146 -36.47 15.09 4.24
N ALA A 147 -37.43 15.04 5.16
CA ALA A 147 -37.52 13.99 6.16
C ALA A 147 -37.83 12.62 5.52
N ARG A 148 -38.77 12.59 4.56
CA ARG A 148 -39.14 11.38 3.83
C ARG A 148 -37.98 10.79 3.03
N ALA A 149 -37.15 11.63 2.40
CA ALA A 149 -35.95 11.16 1.71
C ALA A 149 -34.98 10.43 2.66
N ALA A 150 -34.79 10.94 3.88
CA ALA A 150 -33.97 10.29 4.89
C ALA A 150 -34.57 8.94 5.36
N GLU A 151 -35.89 8.86 5.56
CA GLU A 151 -36.57 7.61 5.90
C GLU A 151 -36.44 6.54 4.81
N LEU A 152 -36.55 6.93 3.54
CA LEU A 152 -36.39 6.00 2.44
C LEU A 152 -34.94 5.49 2.33
N ALA A 153 -33.97 6.38 2.52
CA ALA A 153 -32.57 6.02 2.53
C ALA A 153 -32.22 5.07 3.70
N ILE A 154 -32.71 5.33 4.92
CA ILE A 154 -32.36 4.49 6.10
C ILE A 154 -32.97 3.09 6.02
N SER A 155 -34.03 2.95 5.24
CA SER A 155 -34.65 1.66 4.98
C SER A 155 -33.78 0.71 4.14
N VAL A 156 -32.77 1.23 3.44
CA VAL A 156 -31.93 0.44 2.54
C VAL A 156 -30.95 -0.39 3.34
N LYS A 157 -30.88 -1.69 3.06
CA LYS A 157 -29.93 -2.59 3.71
C LYS A 157 -28.50 -2.15 3.42
N GLY A 158 -27.66 -2.12 4.45
CA GLY A 158 -26.25 -1.75 4.36
C GLY A 158 -25.96 -0.29 4.69
N VAL A 159 -27.00 0.55 4.85
CA VAL A 159 -26.83 1.94 5.29
C VAL A 159 -26.46 1.97 6.76
N LEU A 160 -25.29 2.54 7.06
CA LEU A 160 -24.74 2.70 8.41
C LEU A 160 -24.95 4.11 8.97
N GLY A 161 -25.19 5.08 8.10
CA GLY A 161 -25.45 6.46 8.49
C GLY A 161 -25.95 7.28 7.31
N ILE A 162 -26.62 8.39 7.62
CA ILE A 162 -27.15 9.32 6.62
C ILE A 162 -26.73 10.72 6.99
N ASP A 163 -26.17 11.41 6.01
CA ASP A 163 -25.98 12.85 6.01
C ASP A 163 -27.00 13.49 5.06
N ASN A 164 -27.98 14.20 5.61
CA ASN A 164 -29.04 14.81 4.84
C ASN A 164 -28.74 16.30 4.63
N GLN A 165 -28.17 16.61 3.46
CA GLN A 165 -27.80 17.96 3.04
C GLN A 165 -28.81 18.56 2.04
N LEU A 166 -30.05 18.07 2.04
CA LEU A 166 -31.10 18.61 1.18
C LEU A 166 -31.51 20.03 1.63
N VAL A 167 -31.59 20.94 0.67
CA VAL A 167 -31.95 22.34 0.90
C VAL A 167 -33.43 22.53 0.62
N VAL A 168 -34.19 22.94 1.65
CA VAL A 168 -35.62 23.22 1.49
C VAL A 168 -35.79 24.54 0.74
N THR A 169 -36.44 24.50 -0.43
CA THR A 169 -36.61 25.67 -1.30
C THR A 169 -38.01 26.28 -1.20
N SER A 170 -38.68 26.16 -0.05
CA SER A 170 -40.09 26.53 0.07
C SER A 170 -40.32 27.98 -0.39
N SER A 171 -41.17 28.12 -1.40
CA SER A 171 -41.77 29.39 -1.84
C SER A 171 -43.04 29.67 -1.05
#